data_AF-A0A1Z8LG26-F1
#
_entry.id   AF-A0A1Z8LG26-F1
#
_cell.length_a   1.000
_cell.length_b   1.000
_cell.length_c   1.000
_cell.angle_alpha   90.00
_cell.angle_beta   90.00
_cell.angle_gamma   90.00
#
_symmetry.space_group_name_H-M   'P 1'
#
loop_
_entity.id
_entity.type
_entity.pdbx_description
1 polymer ?
#
loop_
_entity_poly.entity_id
_entity_poly.type
_entity_poly.pdbx_seq_one_letter_code
_entity_poly.pdbx_strand_id
1 'polypeptide(L)'
;MNSNNILIGKPAINWIAAQISEIDNAASSHWVHEHKTFRYENGKLYGLRGFGHHAAPARGLRRFFHILLQKRYRKMGTHFTSFQRLDQIAAHITRRQNRLYELDVLRQSLSLASIAETIPQCLFGAPTVLIIGDGFGSMTSLVLAAWPTAQVINVNLTKTLLVDLLYASSILEKDSFAVTNNGAGVQDFLGSPSIRLLGLRATDALLLRGAPISLAINIASMQEMKIETINQYFDTLRSFDKDTIFYCCNREKKVLPSGEVISFENYPWNNGDHVVFDELCPWHQYYYSSVPPFYHPYEGVVRHRLAYLSKQ
;
A
#
# COMPACT_ATOMS: atom_id res chain seq x y z
N MET A 1 33.00 -2.10 14.87
CA MET A 1 32.24 -1.23 13.94
C MET A 1 30.77 -1.51 14.23
N ASN A 2 30.01 -0.52 14.71
CA ASN A 2 28.60 -0.72 15.05
C ASN A 2 27.82 -1.10 13.79
N SER A 3 27.48 -2.38 13.66
CA SER A 3 26.53 -2.86 12.66
C SER A 3 25.15 -2.39 13.08
N ASN A 4 24.76 -1.19 12.69
CA ASN A 4 23.37 -0.75 12.86
C ASN A 4 22.47 -1.74 12.11
N ASN A 5 21.51 -2.38 12.81
CA ASN A 5 20.61 -3.36 12.21
C ASN A 5 19.59 -2.73 11.26
N ILE A 6 19.50 -1.41 11.26
CA ILE A 6 18.69 -0.58 10.36
C ILE A 6 19.55 0.42 9.61
N LEU A 7 19.19 0.68 8.36
CA LEU A 7 19.75 1.76 7.54
C LEU A 7 18.72 2.87 7.47
N ILE A 8 19.09 4.08 7.87
CA ILE A 8 18.18 5.22 8.01
C ILE A 8 18.38 6.20 6.85
N GLY A 9 17.31 6.79 6.35
CA GLY A 9 17.36 7.91 5.41
C GLY A 9 17.98 7.56 4.05
N LYS A 10 18.89 8.40 3.56
CA LYS A 10 19.56 8.19 2.25
C LYS A 10 20.30 6.84 2.14
N PRO A 11 21.06 6.38 3.14
CA PRO A 11 21.58 5.01 3.18
C PRO A 11 20.54 3.92 2.89
N ALA A 12 19.32 4.07 3.39
CA ALA A 12 18.23 3.13 3.15
C ALA A 12 17.86 3.03 1.67
N ILE A 13 17.68 4.19 1.02
CA ILE A 13 17.41 4.29 -0.43
C ILE A 13 18.55 3.68 -1.25
N ASN A 14 19.80 4.02 -0.90
CA ASN A 14 20.97 3.50 -1.61
C ASN A 14 21.08 1.98 -1.50
N TRP A 15 20.77 1.42 -0.33
CA TRP A 15 20.81 -0.01 -0.08
C TRP A 15 19.77 -0.76 -0.92
N ILE A 16 18.53 -0.29 -0.96
CA ILE A 16 17.49 -0.88 -1.83
C ILE A 16 17.85 -0.71 -3.31
N ALA A 17 18.33 0.47 -3.71
CA ALA A 17 18.73 0.75 -5.08
C ALA A 17 19.84 -0.19 -5.57
N ALA A 18 20.77 -0.58 -4.70
CA ALA A 18 21.83 -1.52 -5.04
C ALA A 18 21.32 -2.96 -5.30
N GLN A 19 20.11 -3.30 -4.87
CA GLN A 19 19.53 -4.63 -4.98
C GLN A 19 18.50 -4.77 -6.10
N ILE A 20 18.19 -3.71 -6.86
CA ILE A 20 17.15 -3.78 -7.90
C ILE A 20 17.47 -4.78 -9.03
N SER A 21 18.74 -5.17 -9.19
CA SER A 21 19.17 -6.21 -10.14
C SER A 21 18.96 -7.63 -9.63
N GLU A 22 18.70 -7.81 -8.33
CA GLU A 22 18.46 -9.11 -7.73
C GLU A 22 17.11 -9.69 -8.21
N ILE A 23 17.04 -11.02 -8.21
CA ILE A 23 15.81 -11.74 -8.55
C ILE A 23 14.89 -11.74 -7.32
N ASP A 24 13.75 -11.07 -7.43
CA ASP A 24 12.68 -11.17 -6.44
C ASP A 24 11.95 -12.51 -6.59
N ASN A 25 12.34 -13.54 -5.83
CA ASN A 25 11.69 -14.85 -5.87
C ASN A 25 10.19 -14.82 -5.51
N ALA A 26 9.78 -13.80 -4.73
CA ALA A 26 8.39 -13.53 -4.39
C ALA A 26 7.58 -12.92 -5.56
N ALA A 27 8.22 -12.50 -6.65
CA ALA A 27 7.53 -11.93 -7.79
C ALA A 27 6.71 -12.99 -8.54
N SER A 28 5.47 -12.64 -8.88
CA SER A 28 4.63 -13.41 -9.81
C SER A 28 5.04 -13.16 -11.26
N SER A 29 4.45 -13.92 -12.19
CA SER A 29 4.64 -13.69 -13.63
C SER A 29 4.20 -12.29 -14.07
N HIS A 30 3.24 -11.67 -13.36
CA HIS A 30 2.85 -10.29 -13.57
C HIS A 30 4.01 -9.33 -13.30
N TRP A 31 4.59 -9.37 -12.11
CA TRP A 31 5.67 -8.45 -11.75
C TRP A 31 6.98 -8.74 -12.48
N VAL A 32 7.26 -9.99 -12.83
CA VAL A 32 8.37 -10.32 -13.73
C VAL A 32 8.19 -9.65 -15.10
N HIS A 33 6.95 -9.60 -15.61
CA HIS A 33 6.64 -8.93 -16.88
C HIS A 33 6.76 -7.40 -16.77
N GLU A 34 6.12 -6.81 -15.77
CA GLU A 34 6.06 -5.35 -15.58
C GLU A 34 7.43 -4.74 -15.25
N HIS A 35 8.28 -5.46 -14.51
CA HIS A 35 9.62 -5.00 -14.14
C HIS A 35 10.70 -5.19 -15.21
N LYS A 36 10.39 -5.73 -16.39
CA LYS A 36 11.40 -5.97 -17.46
C LYS A 36 12.18 -4.72 -17.85
N THR A 37 11.52 -3.56 -17.83
CA THR A 37 12.12 -2.29 -18.25
C THR A 37 12.49 -1.37 -17.09
N PHE A 38 12.32 -1.84 -15.84
CA PHE A 38 12.55 -1.02 -14.66
C PHE A 38 14.02 -0.66 -14.53
N ARG A 39 14.30 0.63 -14.34
CA ARG A 39 15.65 1.16 -14.12
C ARG A 39 15.62 2.29 -13.11
N TYR A 40 16.70 2.42 -12.35
CA TYR A 40 16.93 3.54 -11.45
C TYR A 40 18.33 4.10 -11.70
N GLU A 41 18.39 5.31 -12.25
CA GLU A 41 19.65 5.93 -12.70
C GLU A 41 19.65 7.40 -12.29
N ASN A 42 20.71 7.84 -11.60
CA ASN A 42 20.90 9.24 -11.20
C ASN A 42 19.70 9.85 -10.46
N GLY A 43 19.07 9.07 -9.56
CA GLY A 43 17.90 9.51 -8.80
C GLY A 43 16.59 9.52 -9.58
N LYS A 44 16.55 9.00 -10.81
CA LYS A 44 15.36 8.95 -11.66
C LYS A 44 14.91 7.51 -11.88
N LEU A 45 13.59 7.33 -11.86
CA LEU A 45 12.91 6.06 -12.10
C LEU A 45 12.43 5.95 -13.55
N TYR A 46 12.59 4.78 -14.14
CA TYR A 46 12.13 4.45 -15.49
C TYR A 46 11.44 3.08 -15.49
N GLY A 47 10.55 2.85 -16.46
CA GLY A 47 9.89 1.55 -16.63
C GLY A 47 8.85 1.23 -15.54
N LEU A 48 8.07 2.23 -15.12
CA LEU A 48 7.08 2.14 -14.03
C LEU A 48 5.74 1.51 -14.45
N ARG A 49 5.75 0.60 -15.43
CA ARG A 49 4.53 -0.09 -15.86
C ARG A 49 4.05 -1.02 -14.73
N GLY A 50 2.73 -1.14 -14.54
CA GLY A 50 2.12 -1.96 -13.49
C GLY A 50 1.93 -1.27 -12.12
N PHE A 51 2.60 -0.15 -11.85
CA PHE A 51 2.54 0.52 -10.54
C PHE A 51 1.23 1.30 -10.24
N GLY A 52 0.30 1.35 -11.19
CA GLY A 52 -0.86 2.23 -11.17
C GLY A 52 -0.62 3.56 -11.90
N HIS A 53 -1.56 4.50 -11.81
CA HIS A 53 -1.43 5.78 -12.50
C HIS A 53 -0.48 6.73 -11.78
N HIS A 54 0.46 7.29 -12.54
CA HIS A 54 1.36 8.34 -12.11
C HIS A 54 1.47 9.43 -13.17
N ALA A 55 0.57 10.41 -13.09
CA ALA A 55 0.59 11.57 -13.95
C ALA A 55 1.30 12.77 -13.30
N ALA A 56 2.04 13.51 -14.12
CA ALA A 56 2.54 14.83 -13.75
C ALA A 56 1.38 15.80 -13.43
N PRO A 57 1.60 16.85 -12.62
CA PRO A 57 0.55 17.78 -12.23
C PRO A 57 -0.19 18.37 -13.43
N ALA A 58 -1.51 18.27 -13.43
CA ALA A 58 -2.37 18.85 -14.46
C ALA A 58 -2.58 20.35 -14.22
N ARG A 59 -2.65 21.12 -15.30
CA ARG A 59 -2.98 22.57 -15.30
C ARG A 59 -4.25 22.85 -16.10
N GLY A 60 -4.88 23.99 -15.84
CA GLY A 60 -6.03 24.50 -16.60
C GLY A 60 -7.18 23.49 -16.72
N LEU A 61 -7.70 23.34 -17.94
CA LEU A 61 -8.86 22.50 -18.25
C LEU A 61 -8.70 21.05 -17.82
N ARG A 62 -7.52 20.45 -18.00
CA ARG A 62 -7.28 19.06 -17.57
C ARG A 62 -7.50 18.89 -16.07
N ARG A 63 -7.01 19.82 -15.25
CA ARG A 63 -7.26 19.81 -13.79
C ARG A 63 -8.74 19.95 -13.46
N PHE A 64 -9.45 20.84 -14.17
CA PHE A 64 -10.88 21.01 -14.01
C PHE A 64 -11.65 19.72 -14.33
N PHE A 65 -11.33 19.03 -15.44
CA PHE A 65 -11.91 17.74 -15.79
C PHE A 65 -11.69 16.67 -14.71
N HIS A 66 -10.47 16.57 -14.17
CA HIS A 66 -10.21 15.66 -13.04
C HIS A 66 -11.09 15.96 -11.83
N ILE A 67 -11.18 17.23 -11.43
CA ILE A 67 -12.01 17.64 -10.28
C ILE A 67 -13.49 17.29 -10.54
N LEU A 68 -13.99 17.60 -11.75
CA LEU A 68 -15.36 17.34 -12.14
C LEU A 68 -15.69 15.84 -12.09
N LEU A 69 -14.87 14.99 -12.73
CA LEU A 69 -15.10 13.55 -12.81
C LEU A 69 -14.93 12.86 -11.45
N GLN A 70 -14.06 13.38 -10.59
CA GLN A 70 -13.89 12.89 -9.22
C GLN A 70 -15.06 13.23 -8.28
N LYS A 71 -15.95 14.18 -8.62
CA LYS A 71 -17.10 14.54 -7.77
C LYS A 71 -17.97 13.32 -7.40
N ARG A 72 -18.16 12.39 -8.36
CA ARG A 72 -18.89 11.13 -8.13
C ARG A 72 -18.32 10.34 -6.96
N TYR A 73 -17.00 10.21 -6.90
CA TYR A 73 -16.31 9.46 -5.85
C TYR A 73 -16.24 10.23 -4.53
N ARG A 74 -16.01 11.55 -4.58
CA ARG A 74 -16.08 12.39 -3.37
C ARG A 74 -17.45 12.34 -2.70
N LYS A 75 -18.53 12.24 -3.48
CA LYS A 75 -19.89 12.04 -2.95
C LYS A 75 -20.02 10.72 -2.19
N MET A 76 -19.33 9.65 -2.60
CA MET A 76 -19.34 8.39 -1.84
C MET A 76 -18.72 8.55 -0.45
N GLY A 77 -17.73 9.43 -0.31
CA GLY A 77 -17.04 9.69 0.94
C GLY A 77 -17.78 10.59 1.92
N THR A 78 -18.90 11.23 1.54
CA THR A 78 -19.60 12.18 2.44
C THR A 78 -20.22 11.52 3.67
N HIS A 79 -20.36 10.19 3.65
CA HIS A 79 -20.86 9.41 4.79
C HIS A 79 -19.77 9.10 5.82
N PHE A 80 -18.48 9.29 5.49
CA PHE A 80 -17.39 9.05 6.42
C PHE A 80 -16.93 10.35 7.05
N THR A 81 -16.97 10.41 8.38
CA THR A 81 -16.67 11.60 9.18
C THR A 81 -15.26 12.14 8.90
N SER A 82 -14.31 11.24 8.67
CA SER A 82 -12.90 11.56 8.44
C SER A 82 -12.55 11.92 6.98
N PHE A 83 -13.45 11.67 6.01
CA PHE A 83 -13.09 11.70 4.59
C PHE A 83 -12.62 13.06 4.10
N GLN A 84 -13.31 14.16 4.44
CA GLN A 84 -12.92 15.48 3.97
C GLN A 84 -11.49 15.85 4.41
N ARG A 85 -11.13 15.51 5.65
CA ARG A 85 -9.78 15.70 6.17
C ARG A 85 -8.78 14.82 5.40
N LEU A 86 -9.10 13.56 5.16
CA LEU A 86 -8.23 12.62 4.45
C LEU A 86 -8.02 13.02 2.97
N ASP A 87 -9.05 13.48 2.26
CA ASP A 87 -8.95 13.99 0.87
C ASP A 87 -8.05 15.23 0.80
N GLN A 88 -8.13 16.13 1.79
CA GLN A 88 -7.26 17.31 1.89
C GLN A 88 -5.80 16.94 2.16
N ILE A 89 -5.55 15.99 3.07
CA ILE A 89 -4.21 15.47 3.37
C ILE A 89 -3.62 14.80 2.14
N ALA A 90 -4.38 13.93 1.48
CA ALA A 90 -3.96 13.27 0.25
C ALA A 90 -3.63 14.29 -0.86
N ALA A 91 -4.42 15.36 -0.99
CA ALA A 91 -4.12 16.44 -1.94
C ALA A 91 -2.85 17.23 -1.59
N HIS A 92 -2.51 17.35 -0.30
CA HIS A 92 -1.24 17.93 0.14
C HIS A 92 -0.05 17.01 -0.17
N ILE A 93 -0.19 15.70 0.09
CA ILE A 93 0.81 14.67 -0.22
C ILE A 93 1.16 14.70 -1.71
N THR A 94 0.16 14.64 -2.61
CA THR A 94 0.44 14.62 -4.05
C THR A 94 1.12 15.90 -4.54
N ARG A 95 0.80 17.06 -3.94
CA ARG A 95 1.50 18.32 -4.22
C ARG A 95 2.97 18.26 -3.82
N ARG A 96 3.29 17.72 -2.63
CA ARG A 96 4.69 17.53 -2.19
C ARG A 96 5.45 16.53 -3.05
N GLN A 97 4.78 15.48 -3.50
CA GLN A 97 5.32 14.46 -4.41
C GLN A 97 5.40 14.93 -5.87
N ASN A 98 5.01 16.18 -6.18
CA ASN A 98 4.93 16.71 -7.54
C ASN A 98 4.13 15.79 -8.49
N ARG A 99 2.98 15.31 -8.02
CA ARG A 99 2.10 14.35 -8.70
C ARG A 99 0.67 14.88 -8.81
N LEU A 100 -0.03 14.46 -9.84
CA LEU A 100 -1.47 14.71 -9.97
C LEU A 100 -2.26 13.96 -8.88
N TYR A 101 -3.29 14.60 -8.35
CA TYR A 101 -4.29 13.94 -7.52
C TYR A 101 -5.23 13.10 -8.41
N GLU A 102 -4.90 11.82 -8.57
CA GLU A 102 -5.63 10.89 -9.44
C GLU A 102 -6.67 10.07 -8.68
N LEU A 103 -7.46 9.29 -9.43
CA LEU A 103 -8.50 8.46 -8.85
C LEU A 103 -7.93 7.42 -7.87
N ASP A 104 -6.74 6.90 -8.13
CA ASP A 104 -6.09 5.90 -7.26
C ASP A 104 -5.81 6.46 -5.86
N VAL A 105 -5.36 7.72 -5.77
CA VAL A 105 -5.18 8.43 -4.49
C VAL A 105 -6.52 8.64 -3.79
N LEU A 106 -7.55 9.08 -4.53
CA LEU A 106 -8.89 9.28 -3.98
C LEU A 106 -9.51 7.99 -3.42
N ARG A 107 -9.30 6.87 -4.11
CA ARG A 107 -9.74 5.54 -3.66
C ARG A 107 -9.09 5.14 -2.36
N GLN A 108 -7.80 5.44 -2.18
CA GLN A 108 -7.13 5.18 -0.92
C GLN A 108 -7.66 6.06 0.22
N SER A 109 -7.97 7.33 -0.04
CA SER A 109 -8.64 8.20 0.93
C SER A 109 -10.02 7.67 1.34
N LEU A 110 -10.80 7.14 0.40
CA LEU A 110 -12.10 6.52 0.67
C LEU A 110 -11.95 5.22 1.48
N SER A 111 -11.00 4.36 1.10
CA SER A 111 -10.69 3.12 1.83
C SER A 111 -10.27 3.41 3.27
N LEU A 112 -9.37 4.37 3.50
CA LEU A 112 -8.92 4.70 4.85
C LEU A 112 -10.01 5.38 5.67
N ALA A 113 -10.85 6.22 5.05
CA ALA A 113 -12.00 6.82 5.70
C ALA A 113 -13.03 5.76 6.15
N SER A 114 -13.29 4.77 5.29
CA SER A 114 -14.17 3.63 5.60
C SER A 114 -13.62 2.80 6.76
N ILE A 115 -12.32 2.46 6.75
CA ILE A 115 -11.68 1.73 7.87
C ILE A 115 -11.82 2.53 9.18
N ALA A 116 -11.49 3.82 9.15
CA ALA A 116 -11.52 4.68 10.33
C ALA A 116 -12.94 4.90 10.88
N GLU A 117 -13.96 4.88 10.02
CA GLU A 117 -15.37 4.97 10.44
C GLU A 117 -15.83 3.65 11.08
N THR A 118 -15.45 2.51 10.50
CA THR A 118 -15.91 1.19 10.96
C THR A 118 -15.18 0.71 12.21
N ILE A 119 -13.87 0.94 12.31
CA ILE A 119 -13.03 0.44 13.42
C ILE A 119 -12.07 1.55 13.88
N PRO A 120 -12.57 2.67 14.45
CA PRO A 120 -11.72 3.81 14.80
C PRO A 120 -10.57 3.47 15.75
N GLN A 121 -10.77 2.48 16.63
CA GLN A 121 -9.78 2.05 17.61
C GLN A 121 -8.49 1.48 17.00
N CYS A 122 -8.52 1.02 15.75
CA CYS A 122 -7.33 0.46 15.10
C CYS A 122 -6.26 1.52 14.76
N LEU A 123 -6.63 2.80 14.87
CA LEU A 123 -5.77 3.95 14.58
C LEU A 123 -5.46 4.80 15.83
N PHE A 124 -5.84 4.33 17.03
CA PHE A 124 -5.55 5.00 18.31
C PHE A 124 -4.21 4.56 18.90
N GLY A 125 -3.65 5.37 19.81
CA GLY A 125 -2.55 4.94 20.69
C GLY A 125 -1.23 4.59 20.00
N ALA A 126 -0.80 5.37 19.01
CA ALA A 126 0.42 5.14 18.22
C ALA A 126 0.43 3.77 17.51
N PRO A 127 -0.47 3.58 16.53
CA PRO A 127 -0.62 2.28 15.87
C PRO A 127 0.62 1.93 15.04
N THR A 128 0.95 0.64 15.02
CA THR A 128 1.86 0.06 14.02
C THR A 128 1.01 -0.53 12.90
N VAL A 129 1.13 0.06 11.70
CA VAL A 129 0.33 -0.31 10.53
C VAL A 129 1.22 -0.99 9.49
N LEU A 130 0.78 -2.13 8.98
CA LEU A 130 1.40 -2.82 7.86
C LEU A 130 0.70 -2.46 6.55
N ILE A 131 1.44 -1.98 5.56
CA ILE A 131 0.96 -1.79 4.20
C ILE A 131 1.64 -2.80 3.29
N ILE A 132 0.85 -3.55 2.52
CA ILE A 132 1.34 -4.60 1.62
C ILE A 132 1.11 -4.17 0.17
N GLY A 133 2.20 -3.92 -0.56
CA GLY A 133 2.15 -3.63 -1.99
C GLY A 133 1.55 -2.28 -2.35
N ASP A 134 2.05 -1.18 -1.78
CA ASP A 134 1.49 0.18 -1.97
C ASP A 134 1.82 0.81 -3.35
N GLY A 135 2.93 0.39 -3.97
CA GLY A 135 3.36 0.84 -5.30
C GLY A 135 4.06 2.20 -5.29
N PHE A 136 3.29 3.27 -5.03
CA PHE A 136 3.79 4.66 -4.96
C PHE A 136 3.78 5.23 -3.54
N GLY A 137 3.74 4.38 -2.51
CA GLY A 137 3.71 4.80 -1.12
C GLY A 137 2.51 5.69 -0.77
N SER A 138 1.38 5.56 -1.47
CA SER A 138 0.26 6.50 -1.34
C SER A 138 -0.51 6.27 -0.04
N MET A 139 -0.74 5.00 0.33
CA MET A 139 -1.47 4.65 1.56
C MET A 139 -0.55 4.87 2.76
N THR A 140 0.72 4.47 2.60
CA THR A 140 1.82 4.74 3.53
C THR A 140 1.89 6.23 3.85
N SER A 141 1.97 7.09 2.83
CA SER A 141 2.01 8.55 3.03
C SER A 141 0.76 9.07 3.71
N LEU A 142 -0.42 8.55 3.33
CA LEU A 142 -1.69 8.99 3.88
C LEU A 142 -1.83 8.65 5.37
N VAL A 143 -1.49 7.42 5.77
CA VAL A 143 -1.49 7.00 7.18
C VAL A 143 -0.51 7.85 7.98
N LEU A 144 0.73 8.01 7.50
CA LEU A 144 1.77 8.78 8.19
C LEU A 144 1.41 10.26 8.36
N ALA A 145 0.72 10.86 7.40
CA ALA A 145 0.30 12.25 7.46
C ALA A 145 -0.97 12.45 8.31
N ALA A 146 -1.90 11.50 8.29
CA ALA A 146 -3.16 11.60 9.04
C ALA A 146 -3.03 11.22 10.52
N TRP A 147 -2.09 10.32 10.85
CA TRP A 147 -1.77 9.91 12.21
C TRP A 147 -0.28 10.13 12.51
N PRO A 148 0.11 11.30 13.04
CA PRO A 148 1.52 11.64 13.31
C PRO A 148 2.25 10.71 14.28
N THR A 149 1.53 9.97 15.12
CA THR A 149 2.10 8.98 16.05
C THR A 149 2.15 7.57 15.47
N ALA A 150 1.61 7.34 14.26
CA ALA A 150 1.65 6.03 13.64
C ALA A 150 3.06 5.72 13.13
N GLN A 151 3.46 4.46 13.30
CA GLN A 151 4.57 3.83 12.60
C GLN A 151 4.01 2.95 11.49
N VAL A 152 4.62 3.00 10.32
CA VAL A 152 4.22 2.20 9.15
C VAL A 152 5.34 1.28 8.74
N ILE A 153 5.02 0.00 8.57
CA ILE A 153 5.87 -0.98 7.90
C ILE A 153 5.30 -1.16 6.50
N ASN A 154 6.09 -0.85 5.47
CA ASN A 154 5.71 -1.06 4.09
C ASN A 154 6.49 -2.23 3.49
N VAL A 155 5.76 -3.26 3.07
CA VAL A 155 6.32 -4.46 2.47
C VAL A 155 6.02 -4.48 0.98
N ASN A 156 7.08 -4.62 0.17
CA ASN A 156 6.92 -4.73 -1.28
C ASN A 156 8.10 -5.45 -1.96
N LEU A 157 7.95 -5.82 -3.23
CA LEU A 157 9.05 -6.31 -4.07
C LEU A 157 10.16 -5.27 -4.15
N THR A 158 11.42 -5.68 -4.32
CA THR A 158 12.59 -4.78 -4.17
C THR A 158 12.50 -3.52 -5.04
N LYS A 159 12.16 -3.68 -6.32
CA LYS A 159 11.97 -2.55 -7.26
C LYS A 159 10.80 -1.65 -6.85
N THR A 160 9.71 -2.26 -6.41
CA THR A 160 8.51 -1.53 -6.04
C THR A 160 8.68 -0.78 -4.71
N LEU A 161 9.39 -1.40 -3.76
CA LEU A 161 9.76 -0.83 -2.48
C LEU A 161 10.65 0.41 -2.65
N LEU A 162 11.54 0.41 -3.64
CA LEU A 162 12.33 1.61 -3.97
C LEU A 162 11.41 2.79 -4.32
N VAL A 163 10.41 2.55 -5.16
CA VAL A 163 9.42 3.58 -5.55
C VAL A 163 8.64 4.01 -4.32
N ASP A 164 8.10 3.08 -3.55
CA ASP A 164 7.38 3.39 -2.31
C ASP A 164 8.17 4.32 -1.38
N LEU A 165 9.43 3.98 -1.11
CA LEU A 165 10.28 4.75 -0.22
C LEU A 165 10.61 6.14 -0.78
N LEU A 166 10.90 6.26 -2.09
CA LEU A 166 11.17 7.56 -2.71
C LEU A 166 9.97 8.50 -2.61
N TYR A 167 8.74 8.00 -2.79
CA TYR A 167 7.54 8.81 -2.73
C TYR A 167 7.09 9.09 -1.28
N ALA A 168 7.10 8.08 -0.41
CA ALA A 168 6.70 8.25 0.98
C ALA A 168 7.68 9.12 1.78
N SER A 169 8.99 8.97 1.55
CA SER A 169 10.01 9.79 2.25
C SER A 169 9.94 11.28 1.90
N SER A 170 9.36 11.67 0.75
CA SER A 170 9.25 13.08 0.35
C SER A 170 8.36 13.94 1.26
N ILE A 171 7.49 13.31 2.05
CA ILE A 171 6.64 13.98 3.04
C ILE A 171 7.17 13.86 4.48
N LEU A 172 8.26 13.10 4.67
CA LEU A 172 8.85 12.79 5.95
C LEU A 172 10.10 13.63 6.21
N GLU A 173 10.55 13.65 7.47
CA GLU A 173 11.86 14.14 7.83
C GLU A 173 12.95 13.15 7.36
N LYS A 174 14.13 13.68 7.01
CA LYS A 174 15.20 12.94 6.33
C LYS A 174 15.59 11.62 7.01
N ASP A 175 15.55 11.58 8.35
CA ASP A 175 16.01 10.45 9.15
C ASP A 175 14.84 9.72 9.87
N SER A 176 13.60 9.97 9.42
CA SER A 176 12.40 9.36 9.99
C SER A 176 11.92 8.11 9.22
N PHE A 177 12.77 7.54 8.37
CA PHE A 177 12.49 6.28 7.68
C PHE A 177 13.74 5.40 7.60
N ALA A 178 13.54 4.09 7.54
CA ALA A 178 14.60 3.11 7.52
C ALA A 178 14.27 1.89 6.65
N VAL A 179 15.27 1.05 6.41
CA VAL A 179 15.13 -0.31 5.87
C VAL A 179 15.95 -1.30 6.70
N THR A 180 15.53 -2.56 6.69
CA THR A 180 16.28 -3.68 7.31
C THR A 180 16.04 -4.97 6.52
N ASN A 181 16.86 -5.97 6.81
CA ASN A 181 16.78 -7.33 6.27
C ASN A 181 16.91 -8.40 7.37
N ASN A 182 16.77 -8.01 8.65
CA ASN A 182 16.92 -8.93 9.77
C ASN A 182 15.95 -8.57 10.91
N GLY A 183 15.67 -9.55 11.78
CA GLY A 183 14.69 -9.39 12.86
C GLY A 183 15.12 -8.36 13.91
N ALA A 184 16.43 -8.22 14.19
CA ALA A 184 16.93 -7.22 15.13
C ALA A 184 16.60 -5.80 14.64
N GLY A 185 16.70 -5.53 13.35
CA GLY A 185 16.33 -4.24 12.78
C GLY A 185 14.83 -3.94 12.84
N VAL A 186 13.97 -4.95 12.77
CA VAL A 186 12.52 -4.79 13.01
C VAL A 186 12.29 -4.34 14.46
N GLN A 187 12.99 -4.95 15.43
CA GLN A 187 12.88 -4.56 16.84
C GLN A 187 13.43 -3.14 17.09
N ASP A 188 14.57 -2.80 16.49
CA ASP A 188 15.14 -1.45 16.57
C ASP A 188 14.16 -0.38 16.05
N PHE A 189 13.43 -0.67 14.96
CA PHE A 189 12.38 0.20 14.43
C PHE A 189 11.21 0.34 15.41
N LEU A 190 10.67 -0.77 15.92
CA LEU A 190 9.54 -0.76 16.85
C LEU A 190 9.88 -0.03 18.16
N GLY A 191 11.14 -0.06 18.58
CA GLY A 191 11.65 0.69 19.73
C GLY A 191 11.98 2.17 19.46
N SER A 192 11.87 2.65 18.22
CA SER A 192 12.31 3.99 17.80
C SER A 192 11.18 4.85 17.23
N PRO A 193 10.38 5.54 18.07
CA PRO A 193 9.26 6.38 17.62
C PRO A 193 9.63 7.51 16.65
N SER A 194 10.91 7.93 16.63
CA SER A 194 11.43 8.91 15.67
C SER A 194 11.51 8.37 14.24
N ILE A 195 11.61 7.05 14.08
CA ILE A 195 11.58 6.37 12.78
C ILE A 195 10.14 5.93 12.54
N ARG A 196 9.49 6.57 11.58
CA ARG A 196 8.06 6.42 11.33
C ARG A 196 7.74 5.46 10.20
N LEU A 197 8.69 5.20 9.32
CA LEU A 197 8.53 4.29 8.18
C LEU A 197 9.65 3.25 8.14
N LEU A 198 9.30 1.97 8.11
CA LEU A 198 10.21 0.88 7.79
C LEU A 198 9.85 0.28 6.43
N GLY A 199 10.79 0.30 5.49
CA GLY A 199 10.70 -0.47 4.26
C GLY A 199 11.26 -1.88 4.45
N LEU A 200 10.53 -2.88 3.98
CA LEU A 200 10.93 -4.29 4.06
C LEU A 200 10.64 -4.99 2.74
N ARG A 201 11.60 -5.78 2.23
CA ARG A 201 11.39 -6.53 0.98
C ARG A 201 10.36 -7.62 1.22
N ALA A 202 9.58 -7.96 0.20
CA ALA A 202 8.58 -9.03 0.27
C ALA A 202 9.20 -10.38 0.68
N THR A 203 10.45 -10.66 0.29
CA THR A 203 11.19 -11.86 0.69
C THR A 203 11.51 -11.90 2.19
N ASP A 204 11.48 -10.75 2.85
CA ASP A 204 11.84 -10.59 4.26
C ASP A 204 10.59 -10.47 5.14
N ALA A 205 9.38 -10.60 4.58
CA ALA A 205 8.10 -10.38 5.29
C ALA A 205 7.93 -11.27 6.54
N LEU A 206 8.53 -12.47 6.56
CA LEU A 206 8.50 -13.38 7.71
C LEU A 206 9.20 -12.82 8.96
N LEU A 207 10.03 -11.78 8.82
CA LEU A 207 10.65 -11.09 9.94
C LEU A 207 9.63 -10.34 10.81
N LEU A 208 8.40 -10.16 10.32
CA LEU A 208 7.32 -9.48 11.03
C LEU A 208 6.54 -10.39 11.99
N ARG A 209 6.85 -11.69 12.05
CA ARG A 209 6.20 -12.60 13.01
C ARG A 209 6.41 -12.11 14.44
N GLY A 210 5.34 -12.08 15.23
CA GLY A 210 5.35 -11.51 16.59
C GLY A 210 5.45 -9.98 16.66
N ALA A 211 5.38 -9.24 15.54
CA ALA A 211 5.34 -7.79 15.61
C ALA A 211 3.98 -7.29 16.19
N PRO A 212 3.96 -6.17 16.93
CA PRO A 212 2.74 -5.63 17.55
C PRO A 212 1.88 -4.82 16.56
N ILE A 213 1.66 -5.35 15.36
CA ILE A 213 0.90 -4.73 14.28
C ILE A 213 -0.61 -4.92 14.52
N SER A 214 -1.36 -3.81 14.55
CA SER A 214 -2.81 -3.82 14.81
C SER A 214 -3.66 -3.74 13.55
N LEU A 215 -3.11 -3.19 12.46
CA LEU A 215 -3.82 -3.01 11.20
C LEU A 215 -2.89 -3.38 10.04
N ALA A 216 -3.38 -4.24 9.16
CA ALA A 216 -2.77 -4.53 7.87
C ALA A 216 -3.69 -4.06 6.73
N ILE A 217 -3.11 -3.48 5.69
CA ILE A 217 -3.84 -2.94 4.54
C ILE A 217 -3.22 -3.48 3.26
N ASN A 218 -4.07 -4.05 2.41
CA ASN A 218 -3.75 -4.51 1.07
C ASN A 218 -4.76 -3.93 0.07
N ILE A 219 -4.29 -3.24 -0.97
CA ILE A 219 -5.16 -2.69 -2.03
C ILE A 219 -4.53 -3.00 -3.39
N ALA A 220 -5.26 -3.75 -4.21
CA ALA A 220 -4.95 -4.09 -5.60
C ALA A 220 -3.59 -4.78 -5.81
N SER A 221 -2.98 -5.36 -4.77
CA SER A 221 -1.65 -5.97 -4.84
C SER A 221 -1.66 -7.49 -4.66
N MET A 222 -2.46 -8.07 -3.74
CA MET A 222 -2.53 -9.54 -3.60
C MET A 222 -3.06 -10.23 -4.86
N GLN A 223 -3.93 -9.58 -5.63
CA GLN A 223 -4.39 -10.10 -6.93
C GLN A 223 -3.26 -10.31 -7.96
N GLU A 224 -2.06 -9.79 -7.69
CA GLU A 224 -0.87 -9.85 -8.55
C GLU A 224 0.25 -10.69 -7.92
N MET A 225 -0.05 -11.43 -6.86
CA MET A 225 0.89 -12.31 -6.16
C MET A 225 0.60 -13.77 -6.50
N LYS A 226 1.60 -14.64 -6.29
CA LYS A 226 1.38 -16.09 -6.31
C LYS A 226 0.57 -16.50 -5.09
N ILE A 227 -0.18 -17.59 -5.18
CA ILE A 227 -0.96 -18.08 -4.04
C ILE A 227 -0.09 -18.44 -2.84
N GLU A 228 1.13 -18.95 -3.05
CA GLU A 228 2.07 -19.27 -1.97
C GLU A 228 2.50 -18.02 -1.21
N THR A 229 2.70 -16.91 -1.92
CA THR A 229 3.04 -15.62 -1.31
C THR A 229 1.87 -15.06 -0.51
N ILE A 230 0.64 -15.18 -1.03
CA ILE A 230 -0.57 -14.80 -0.29
C ILE A 230 -0.68 -15.62 0.99
N ASN A 231 -0.45 -16.94 0.93
CA ASN A 231 -0.48 -17.83 2.09
C ASN A 231 0.54 -17.41 3.16
N GLN A 232 1.78 -17.12 2.75
CA GLN A 232 2.82 -16.63 3.67
C GLN A 232 2.46 -15.30 4.33
N TYR A 233 1.80 -14.39 3.62
CA TYR A 233 1.30 -13.16 4.23
C TYR A 233 0.24 -13.46 5.28
N PHE A 234 -0.77 -14.28 4.98
CA PHE A 234 -1.80 -14.61 5.96
C PHE A 234 -1.24 -15.32 7.19
N ASP A 235 -0.31 -16.26 7.03
CA ASP A 235 0.40 -16.89 8.16
C ASP A 235 1.12 -15.84 9.02
N THR A 236 1.78 -14.88 8.37
CA THR A 236 2.46 -13.80 9.06
C THR A 236 1.48 -12.89 9.81
N LEU A 237 0.39 -12.47 9.16
CA LEU A 237 -0.65 -11.64 9.78
C LEU A 237 -1.26 -12.32 11.02
N ARG A 238 -1.50 -13.63 10.97
CA ARG A 238 -2.06 -14.39 12.11
C ARG A 238 -1.07 -14.55 13.26
N SER A 239 0.24 -14.45 12.98
CA SER A 239 1.31 -14.60 13.97
C SER A 239 1.68 -13.31 14.74
N PHE A 240 1.03 -12.18 14.46
CA PHE A 240 1.29 -10.94 15.20
C PHE A 240 0.86 -11.04 16.67
N ASP A 241 1.51 -10.29 17.55
CA ASP A 241 1.24 -10.33 19.01
C ASP A 241 -0.09 -9.67 19.40
N LYS A 242 -0.68 -8.87 18.50
CA LYS A 242 -1.97 -8.21 18.69
C LYS A 242 -3.03 -8.80 17.78
N ASP A 243 -4.30 -8.70 18.17
CA ASP A 243 -5.42 -8.93 17.25
C ASP A 243 -5.24 -8.09 15.98
N THR A 244 -5.27 -8.77 14.84
CA THR A 244 -4.89 -8.17 13.56
C THR A 244 -6.15 -7.90 12.76
N ILE A 245 -6.40 -6.61 12.52
CA ILE A 245 -7.42 -6.17 11.58
C ILE A 245 -6.78 -6.16 10.20
N PHE A 246 -7.43 -6.82 9.24
CA PHE A 246 -6.95 -6.86 7.86
C PHE A 246 -7.99 -6.27 6.91
N TYR A 247 -7.59 -5.20 6.22
CA TYR A 247 -8.31 -4.66 5.08
C TYR A 247 -7.70 -5.15 3.78
N CYS A 248 -8.48 -5.85 2.96
CA CYS A 248 -8.05 -6.41 1.69
C CYS A 248 -9.01 -5.98 0.58
N CYS A 249 -8.51 -5.31 -0.46
CA CYS A 249 -9.31 -4.80 -1.58
C CYS A 249 -8.69 -5.24 -2.91
N ASN A 250 -9.25 -6.24 -3.58
CA ASN A 250 -8.65 -6.88 -4.76
C ASN A 250 -9.73 -7.35 -5.74
N ARG A 251 -9.36 -7.62 -7.00
CA ARG A 251 -10.23 -8.29 -7.96
C ARG A 251 -10.67 -9.65 -7.42
N GLU A 252 -11.93 -10.01 -7.64
CA GLU A 252 -12.46 -11.34 -7.29
C GLU A 252 -11.70 -12.43 -8.04
N LYS A 253 -11.28 -12.16 -9.28
CA LYS A 253 -10.52 -13.09 -10.11
C LYS A 253 -9.56 -12.32 -11.02
N LYS A 254 -8.30 -12.75 -11.11
CA LYS A 254 -7.30 -12.25 -12.07
C LYS A 254 -6.54 -13.42 -12.68
N VAL A 255 -6.39 -13.41 -14.01
CA VAL A 255 -5.51 -14.34 -14.72
C VAL A 255 -4.16 -13.65 -14.89
N LEU A 256 -3.10 -14.25 -14.35
CA LEU A 256 -1.74 -13.75 -14.47
C LEU A 256 -1.15 -14.10 -15.86
N PRO A 257 -0.07 -13.42 -16.31
CA PRO A 257 0.55 -13.70 -17.60
C PRO A 257 1.00 -15.16 -17.82
N SER A 258 1.26 -15.91 -16.74
CA SER A 258 1.57 -17.35 -16.79
C SER A 258 0.35 -18.25 -17.02
N GLY A 259 -0.87 -17.71 -17.00
CA GLY A 259 -2.12 -18.46 -17.02
C GLY A 259 -2.63 -18.86 -15.63
N GLU A 260 -1.84 -18.62 -14.57
CA GLU A 260 -2.27 -18.82 -13.18
C GLU A 260 -3.48 -17.94 -12.85
N VAL A 261 -4.44 -18.47 -12.10
CA VAL A 261 -5.66 -17.77 -11.73
C VAL A 261 -5.65 -17.51 -10.23
N ILE A 262 -5.62 -16.25 -9.86
CA ILE A 262 -5.76 -15.80 -8.47
C ILE A 262 -7.22 -15.44 -8.24
N SER A 263 -7.85 -16.05 -7.23
CA SER A 263 -9.23 -15.78 -6.82
C SER A 263 -9.27 -15.29 -5.38
N PHE A 264 -10.01 -14.21 -5.12
CA PHE A 264 -10.17 -13.62 -3.79
C PHE A 264 -10.78 -14.60 -2.78
N GLU A 265 -11.69 -15.46 -3.25
CA GLU A 265 -12.34 -16.48 -2.44
C GLU A 265 -11.36 -17.57 -1.97
N ASN A 266 -10.26 -17.76 -2.72
CA ASN A 266 -9.23 -18.76 -2.46
C ASN A 266 -8.09 -18.24 -1.59
N TYR A 267 -8.13 -16.96 -1.17
CA TYR A 267 -7.22 -16.51 -0.13
C TYR A 267 -7.51 -17.29 1.16
N PRO A 268 -6.52 -17.52 2.04
CA PRO A 268 -6.66 -18.37 3.24
C PRO A 268 -7.38 -17.63 4.38
N TRP A 269 -8.57 -17.13 4.06
CA TRP A 269 -9.60 -16.75 5.01
C TRP A 269 -9.96 -17.98 5.86
N ASN A 270 -10.16 -17.76 7.15
CA ASN A 270 -10.54 -18.80 8.09
C ASN A 270 -11.99 -18.60 8.55
N ASN A 271 -12.72 -19.68 8.81
CA ASN A 271 -14.06 -19.63 9.43
C ASN A 271 -14.05 -18.96 10.81
N GLY A 272 -12.90 -18.93 11.50
CA GLY A 272 -12.71 -18.19 12.74
C GLY A 272 -12.53 -16.68 12.56
N ASP A 273 -12.37 -16.18 11.33
CA ASP A 273 -12.23 -14.74 11.07
C ASP A 273 -13.56 -14.03 11.34
N HIS A 274 -13.51 -12.95 12.12
CA HIS A 274 -14.67 -12.10 12.32
C HIS A 274 -14.72 -11.05 11.20
N VAL A 275 -15.53 -11.34 10.19
CA VAL A 275 -15.78 -10.46 9.04
C VAL A 275 -16.67 -9.28 9.46
N VAL A 276 -16.14 -8.07 9.31
CA VAL A 276 -16.86 -6.82 9.60
C VAL A 276 -17.68 -6.38 8.40
N PHE A 277 -17.09 -6.45 7.19
CA PHE A 277 -17.82 -6.38 5.93
C PHE A 277 -17.08 -7.17 4.85
N ASP A 278 -17.83 -7.64 3.87
CA ASP A 278 -17.34 -8.29 2.67
C ASP A 278 -18.26 -8.03 1.48
N GLU A 279 -17.89 -7.07 0.64
CA GLU A 279 -18.75 -6.56 -0.42
C GLU A 279 -17.96 -6.06 -1.63
N LEU A 280 -18.67 -5.73 -2.71
CA LEU A 280 -18.04 -5.09 -3.86
C LEU A 280 -17.60 -3.68 -3.49
N CYS A 281 -16.33 -3.36 -3.74
CA CYS A 281 -15.77 -2.06 -3.35
C CYS A 281 -16.38 -0.92 -4.18
N PRO A 282 -17.20 -0.02 -3.61
CA PRO A 282 -18.04 0.89 -4.39
C PRO A 282 -17.22 1.94 -5.15
N TRP A 283 -16.05 2.31 -4.66
CA TRP A 283 -15.13 3.25 -5.31
C TRP A 283 -14.10 2.60 -6.24
N HIS A 284 -14.10 1.28 -6.37
CA HIS A 284 -13.16 0.53 -7.21
C HIS A 284 -13.83 -0.29 -8.33
N GLN A 285 -15.13 -0.11 -8.58
CA GLN A 285 -15.82 -0.77 -9.71
C GLN A 285 -15.65 -0.06 -11.06
N TYR A 286 -15.36 1.25 -11.05
CA TYR A 286 -15.27 2.07 -12.25
C TYR A 286 -14.02 2.94 -12.20
N TYR A 287 -13.49 3.32 -13.36
CA TYR A 287 -12.52 4.42 -13.52
C TYR A 287 -13.10 5.50 -14.43
N TYR A 288 -12.50 6.69 -14.46
CA TYR A 288 -12.89 7.74 -15.40
C TYR A 288 -11.81 7.99 -16.45
N SER A 289 -12.20 8.42 -17.64
CA SER A 289 -11.29 8.88 -18.70
C SER A 289 -11.84 10.16 -19.34
N SER A 290 -11.04 10.79 -20.21
CA SER A 290 -11.48 11.94 -21.00
C SER A 290 -12.39 11.56 -22.18
N VAL A 291 -12.70 10.28 -22.37
CA VAL A 291 -13.45 9.76 -23.52
C VAL A 291 -14.83 9.26 -23.06
N PRO A 292 -15.93 9.73 -23.69
CA PRO A 292 -17.28 9.21 -23.43
C PRO A 292 -17.42 7.71 -23.70
N PRO A 293 -18.22 6.95 -22.91
CA PRO A 293 -18.87 7.39 -21.68
C PRO A 293 -17.82 7.58 -20.58
N PHE A 294 -17.66 8.79 -20.03
CA PHE A 294 -16.50 9.18 -19.20
C PHE A 294 -16.19 8.29 -18.00
N TYR A 295 -17.10 7.40 -17.61
CA TYR A 295 -16.91 6.37 -16.59
C TYR A 295 -16.98 4.99 -17.24
N HIS A 296 -15.94 4.20 -17.02
CA HIS A 296 -15.76 2.88 -17.61
C HIS A 296 -15.67 1.85 -16.49
N PRO A 297 -16.26 0.65 -16.66
CA PRO A 297 -16.07 -0.43 -15.70
C PRO A 297 -14.59 -0.76 -15.59
N TYR A 298 -14.12 -1.03 -14.38
CA TYR A 298 -12.77 -1.53 -14.17
C TYR A 298 -12.65 -2.93 -14.76
N GLU A 299 -11.45 -3.30 -15.20
CA GLU A 299 -11.20 -4.66 -15.64
C GLU A 299 -11.28 -5.58 -14.42
N GLY A 300 -12.30 -6.45 -14.39
CA GLY A 300 -12.59 -7.34 -13.28
C GLY A 300 -13.38 -6.67 -12.15
N VAL A 301 -14.22 -7.48 -11.50
CA VAL A 301 -15.00 -7.07 -10.32
C VAL A 301 -14.07 -6.96 -9.12
N VAL A 302 -14.12 -5.85 -8.39
CA VAL A 302 -13.27 -5.62 -7.21
C VAL A 302 -14.06 -5.81 -5.93
N ARG A 303 -13.58 -6.67 -5.04
CA ARG A 303 -14.15 -6.91 -3.72
C ARG A 303 -13.26 -6.31 -2.65
N HIS A 304 -13.86 -5.85 -1.56
CA HIS A 304 -13.10 -5.54 -0.36
C HIS A 304 -13.65 -6.28 0.87
N ARG A 305 -12.75 -6.64 1.77
CA ARG A 305 -13.08 -7.28 3.04
C ARG A 305 -12.31 -6.59 4.16
N LEU A 306 -13.01 -6.30 5.25
CA LEU A 306 -12.42 -5.91 6.52
C LEU A 306 -12.76 -7.00 7.53
N ALA A 307 -11.74 -7.59 8.15
CA ALA A 307 -11.94 -8.67 9.11
C ALA A 307 -10.92 -8.61 10.24
N TYR A 308 -11.32 -9.10 11.41
CA TYR A 308 -10.38 -9.52 12.45
C TYR A 308 -9.92 -10.93 12.12
N LEU A 309 -8.62 -11.12 11.97
CA LEU A 309 -8.05 -12.43 11.67
C LEU A 309 -7.93 -13.27 12.94
N SER A 310 -8.47 -14.49 12.90
CA SER A 310 -8.27 -15.46 13.97
C SER A 310 -6.78 -15.83 14.11
N LYS A 311 -6.34 -16.04 15.35
CA LYS A 311 -5.00 -16.59 15.61
C LYS A 311 -4.92 -18.06 15.18
N GLN A 312 -3.70 -18.51 14.87
CA GLN A 312 -3.38 -19.93 14.69
C GLN A 312 -3.10 -20.57 16.05
#